data_AF-A0A842YS70-F1
#
_entry.id   AF-A0A842YS70-F1
#
_cell.length_a   1.000
_cell.length_b   1.000
_cell.length_c   1.000
_cell.angle_alpha   90.00
_cell.angle_beta   90.00
_cell.angle_gamma   90.00
#
_symmetry.space_group_name_H-M   'P 1'
#
loop_
_entity.id
_entity.type
_entity.pdbx_description
1 polymer ?
#
loop_
_entity_poly.entity_id
_entity_poly.type
_entity_poly.pdbx_seq_one_letter_code
_entity_poly.pdbx_strand_id
1 'polypeptide(L)'
;MDQEIIIEFRAGRLRINGGPAPMEVPPRTVEVSGYPVRLINVPMVDRPGLNPIEHCPYYDNLSEIMLLEETEYQVLFEVEGPLKDVKVLPHADELFRRIRFKFRDRVAGILNFRSYAGKSFLDIETPGGHESIPIEVRSKKIDYHEQYPAMLADLSEEITSIILEADSSIFQTFTPSGEDDRTLYEDFLLLEYLFRPENLPAAAERINHSFYSGLKREVQVVPAGLASVVDPNGLVDVLSDPASMDADGNIRNLPQLNLRETPDTPENRFYRYFLESLEDRILSLHESAPEGYIRDSLEGFLDEVNLLLSAGWLMDVGELQVLPLNSQVLQKREGYRDVLRYFFILDLALRFTWEELEDSIRGFERRLSELYEYWCYFRILRILEDITGDRVNPRDIFVRDCWRVRLRTGNSILRFSMDDTEIALSYNGRFAGDTPCRSYSLPFKPDYSILVAVDECTCFIHLDAKYRSTVRPDDLYESIDMRDSEEELERRFRDGDVYKMHSYKDAILRSVGAYILYPGDEDVLFSEGGGEVPSVGAFPLRPGKSHVDERRLRDFIERAILNIIEG
;
A
#
# COMPACT_ATOMS: atom_id res chain seq x y z
N MET A 1 -36.45 -9.86 7.59
CA MET A 1 -35.81 -11.18 7.63
C MET A 1 -34.34 -10.90 7.74
N ASP A 2 -33.65 -11.52 8.68
CA ASP A 2 -32.30 -11.08 9.04
C ASP A 2 -31.25 -12.03 8.46
N GLN A 3 -30.06 -11.50 8.21
CA GLN A 3 -28.86 -12.29 7.93
C GLN A 3 -28.34 -12.85 9.24
N GLU A 4 -28.21 -14.18 9.33
CA GLU A 4 -27.71 -14.83 10.54
C GLU A 4 -26.71 -15.94 10.19
N ILE A 5 -25.60 -15.96 10.94
CA ILE A 5 -24.64 -17.07 10.96
C ILE A 5 -24.74 -17.75 12.33
N ILE A 6 -24.77 -19.09 12.31
CA ILE A 6 -24.69 -19.93 13.50
C ILE A 6 -23.49 -20.85 13.35
N ILE A 7 -22.48 -20.70 14.20
CA ILE A 7 -21.25 -21.50 14.21
C ILE A 7 -21.32 -22.45 15.40
N GLU A 8 -21.18 -23.76 15.17
CA GLU A 8 -21.05 -24.72 16.28
C GLU A 8 -19.57 -24.94 16.59
N PHE A 9 -19.21 -24.79 17.87
CA PHE A 9 -17.87 -25.02 18.41
C PHE A 9 -17.95 -26.06 19.53
N ARG A 10 -16.81 -26.56 20.03
CA ARG A 10 -16.80 -27.77 20.89
C ARG A 10 -17.64 -27.65 22.17
N ALA A 11 -17.79 -26.45 22.70
CA ALA A 11 -18.49 -26.18 23.95
C ALA A 11 -19.80 -25.38 23.79
N GLY A 12 -20.33 -25.21 22.58
CA GLY A 12 -21.55 -24.43 22.37
C GLY A 12 -21.80 -23.93 20.94
N ARG A 13 -22.59 -22.85 20.84
CA ARG A 13 -22.96 -22.21 19.58
C ARG A 13 -22.78 -20.69 19.65
N LEU A 14 -22.25 -20.12 18.57
CA LEU A 14 -22.11 -18.69 18.35
C LEU A 14 -23.10 -18.25 17.28
N ARG A 15 -23.96 -17.29 17.59
CA ARG A 15 -24.90 -16.68 16.65
C ARG A 15 -24.52 -15.24 16.39
N ILE A 16 -24.44 -14.86 15.12
CA ILE A 16 -24.12 -13.51 14.67
C ILE A 16 -25.24 -13.07 13.73
N ASN A 17 -25.95 -12.00 14.11
CA ASN A 17 -26.98 -11.38 13.28
C ASN A 17 -26.44 -10.05 12.72
N GLY A 18 -26.49 -9.91 11.40
CA GLY A 18 -25.99 -8.75 10.65
C GLY A 18 -27.07 -7.76 10.20
N GLY A 19 -28.30 -7.89 10.71
CA GLY A 19 -29.41 -7.03 10.35
C GLY A 19 -30.23 -7.55 9.15
N PRO A 20 -31.06 -6.67 8.53
CA PRO A 20 -32.01 -7.08 7.50
C PRO A 20 -31.30 -7.59 6.24
N ALA A 21 -31.76 -8.73 5.73
CA ALA A 21 -31.28 -9.31 4.49
C ALA A 21 -31.88 -8.58 3.28
N PRO A 22 -31.07 -8.18 2.29
CA PRO A 22 -31.56 -7.53 1.07
C PRO A 22 -32.28 -8.50 0.13
N MET A 23 -32.03 -9.80 0.26
CA MET A 23 -32.69 -10.86 -0.50
C MET A 23 -32.90 -12.10 0.36
N GLU A 24 -33.97 -12.84 0.10
CA GLU A 24 -34.24 -14.12 0.75
C GLU A 24 -33.34 -15.21 0.16
N VAL A 25 -32.50 -15.83 0.98
CA VAL A 25 -31.57 -16.90 0.57
C VAL A 25 -31.83 -18.13 1.42
N PRO A 26 -32.02 -19.33 0.82
CA PRO A 26 -32.34 -20.53 1.56
C PRO A 26 -31.22 -20.90 2.54
N PRO A 27 -31.56 -21.37 3.75
CA PRO A 27 -30.57 -21.72 4.75
C PRO A 27 -29.74 -22.92 4.30
N ARG A 28 -28.44 -22.87 4.58
CA ARG A 28 -27.48 -23.93 4.24
C ARG A 28 -26.46 -24.14 5.36
N THR A 29 -25.83 -25.30 5.37
CA THR A 29 -24.72 -25.60 6.27
C THR A 29 -23.47 -25.83 5.44
N VAL A 30 -22.38 -25.18 5.83
CA VAL A 30 -21.06 -25.27 5.23
C VAL A 30 -20.05 -25.62 6.32
N GLU A 31 -18.88 -26.12 5.94
CA GLU A 31 -17.78 -26.40 6.86
C GLU A 31 -16.68 -25.38 6.59
N VAL A 32 -16.46 -24.46 7.54
CA VAL A 32 -15.45 -23.39 7.40
C VAL A 32 -14.33 -23.69 8.39
N SER A 33 -13.12 -23.96 7.89
CA SER A 33 -11.94 -24.23 8.74
C SER A 33 -12.18 -25.31 9.82
N GLY A 34 -12.92 -26.37 9.48
CA GLY A 34 -13.27 -27.47 10.39
C GLY A 34 -14.44 -27.21 11.34
N TYR A 35 -15.12 -26.07 11.22
CA TYR A 35 -16.31 -25.71 12.00
C TYR A 35 -17.58 -25.85 11.15
N PRO A 36 -18.64 -26.51 11.65
CA PRO A 36 -19.94 -26.50 11.00
C PRO A 36 -20.62 -25.14 11.18
N VAL A 37 -20.91 -24.48 10.06
CA VAL A 37 -21.49 -23.13 10.01
C VAL A 37 -22.81 -23.17 9.27
N ARG A 38 -23.89 -22.80 9.96
CA ARG A 38 -25.22 -22.66 9.37
C ARG A 38 -25.46 -21.20 9.00
N LEU A 39 -25.74 -20.98 7.72
CA LEU A 39 -25.96 -19.69 7.09
C LEU A 39 -27.46 -19.51 6.82
N ILE A 40 -28.04 -18.39 7.25
CA ILE A 40 -29.46 -18.05 7.10
C ILE A 40 -29.58 -16.68 6.43
N ASN A 41 -30.20 -16.61 5.25
CA ASN A 41 -30.26 -15.39 4.41
C ASN A 41 -28.89 -14.76 4.11
N VAL A 42 -27.81 -15.55 4.17
CA VAL A 42 -26.46 -15.12 3.83
C VAL A 42 -26.17 -15.51 2.38
N PRO A 43 -25.94 -14.55 1.47
CA PRO A 43 -25.66 -14.84 0.07
C PRO A 43 -24.33 -15.57 -0.12
N MET A 44 -24.29 -16.47 -1.11
CA MET A 44 -23.03 -16.93 -1.68
C MET A 44 -22.58 -15.93 -2.72
N VAL A 45 -21.34 -15.50 -2.64
CA VAL A 45 -20.77 -14.58 -3.62
C VAL A 45 -19.45 -15.14 -4.15
N ASP A 46 -19.21 -14.94 -5.44
CA ASP A 46 -17.92 -15.28 -6.06
C ASP A 46 -16.87 -14.18 -5.80
N ARG A 47 -17.34 -12.98 -5.42
CA ARG A 47 -16.51 -11.83 -5.01
C ARG A 47 -17.15 -11.10 -3.83
N PRO A 48 -16.36 -10.60 -2.86
CA PRO A 48 -16.84 -9.78 -1.76
C PRO A 48 -17.71 -8.60 -2.22
N GLY A 49 -18.92 -8.48 -1.68
CA GLY A 49 -19.86 -7.39 -1.91
C GLY A 49 -19.96 -6.41 -0.74
N LEU A 50 -21.14 -5.83 -0.50
CA LEU A 50 -21.41 -4.88 0.60
C LEU A 50 -22.52 -5.35 1.56
N ASN A 51 -22.99 -6.60 1.45
CA ASN A 51 -23.97 -7.10 2.43
C ASN A 51 -23.31 -7.23 3.81
N PRO A 52 -23.99 -7.00 4.93
CA PRO A 52 -23.41 -7.13 6.26
C PRO A 52 -22.73 -8.48 6.52
N ILE A 53 -23.30 -9.55 5.97
CA ILE A 53 -22.75 -10.91 6.05
C ILE A 53 -22.76 -11.56 4.67
N GLU A 54 -21.63 -12.15 4.26
CA GLU A 54 -21.50 -12.92 3.03
C GLU A 54 -20.68 -14.20 3.25
N HIS A 55 -20.85 -15.16 2.34
CA HIS A 55 -20.05 -16.38 2.30
C HIS A 55 -19.37 -16.54 0.94
N CYS A 56 -18.03 -16.50 0.92
CA CYS A 56 -17.22 -16.48 -0.29
C CYS A 56 -16.21 -17.66 -0.30
N PRO A 57 -16.61 -18.85 -0.79
CA PRO A 57 -15.79 -20.06 -0.70
C PRO A 57 -14.77 -20.23 -1.83
N TYR A 58 -14.79 -19.34 -2.82
CA TYR A 58 -14.00 -19.47 -4.06
C TYR A 58 -12.89 -18.42 -4.19
N TYR A 59 -12.75 -17.55 -3.20
CA TYR A 59 -11.74 -16.52 -3.23
C TYR A 59 -10.50 -17.02 -2.51
N ASP A 60 -9.49 -17.40 -3.30
CA ASP A 60 -8.17 -17.72 -2.76
C ASP A 60 -7.72 -16.53 -1.93
N ASN A 61 -7.22 -16.82 -0.72
CA ASN A 61 -6.74 -15.83 0.22
C ASN A 61 -7.81 -14.98 0.93
N LEU A 62 -9.02 -15.47 1.24
CA LEU A 62 -9.90 -14.82 2.24
C LEU A 62 -10.55 -15.87 3.16
N SER A 63 -11.01 -15.46 4.34
CA SER A 63 -11.86 -16.37 5.15
C SER A 63 -13.22 -16.56 4.47
N GLU A 64 -13.76 -17.78 4.47
CA GLU A 64 -15.06 -18.05 3.85
C GLU A 64 -16.22 -17.24 4.45
N ILE A 65 -16.08 -16.77 5.70
CA ILE A 65 -17.06 -15.92 6.40
C ILE A 65 -16.63 -14.45 6.32
N MET A 66 -17.52 -13.63 5.77
CA MET A 66 -17.26 -12.22 5.48
C MET A 66 -18.20 -11.29 6.25
N LEU A 67 -17.65 -10.54 7.20
CA LEU A 67 -18.31 -9.44 7.90
C LEU A 67 -17.92 -8.11 7.23
N LEU A 68 -18.44 -7.00 7.74
CA LEU A 68 -18.31 -5.65 7.20
C LEU A 68 -17.89 -4.71 8.33
N GLU A 69 -16.94 -3.83 8.06
CA GLU A 69 -16.50 -2.80 9.01
C GLU A 69 -17.66 -1.83 9.32
N GLU A 70 -17.54 -1.06 10.41
CA GLU A 70 -18.54 -0.06 10.85
C GLU A 70 -19.99 -0.57 10.85
N THR A 71 -20.17 -1.86 11.16
CA THR A 71 -21.46 -2.54 11.19
C THR A 71 -21.68 -3.12 12.58
N GLU A 72 -22.87 -2.91 13.14
CA GLU A 72 -23.24 -3.44 14.45
C GLU A 72 -23.82 -4.84 14.31
N TYR A 73 -23.07 -5.85 14.73
CA TYR A 73 -23.51 -7.24 14.77
C TYR A 73 -24.07 -7.59 16.14
N GLN A 74 -25.26 -8.17 16.18
CA GLN A 74 -25.81 -8.74 17.40
C GLN A 74 -25.26 -10.15 17.58
N VAL A 75 -24.52 -10.36 18.67
CA VAL A 75 -23.83 -11.62 18.92
C VAL A 75 -24.40 -12.29 20.16
N LEU A 76 -24.71 -13.58 20.04
CA LEU A 76 -25.22 -14.43 21.11
C LEU A 76 -24.38 -15.72 21.21
N PHE A 77 -23.76 -15.91 22.37
CA PHE A 77 -23.07 -17.15 22.74
C PHE A 77 -23.98 -18.01 23.59
N GLU A 78 -24.19 -19.25 23.19
CA GLU A 78 -24.90 -20.29 23.93
C GLU A 78 -23.89 -21.38 24.31
N VAL A 79 -23.58 -21.53 25.60
CA VAL A 79 -22.50 -22.41 26.08
C VAL A 79 -23.06 -23.56 26.91
N GLU A 80 -22.55 -24.77 26.71
CA GLU A 80 -22.88 -25.94 27.51
C GLU A 80 -21.99 -25.98 28.77
N GLY A 81 -22.24 -25.12 29.77
CA GLY A 81 -21.48 -25.11 31.03
C GLY A 81 -21.52 -23.80 31.85
N PRO A 82 -20.85 -23.72 33.02
CA PRO A 82 -20.85 -22.52 33.85
C PRO A 82 -20.09 -21.35 33.21
N LEU A 83 -20.79 -20.24 33.02
CA LEU A 83 -20.42 -19.02 32.28
C LEU A 83 -19.30 -18.14 32.84
N LYS A 84 -18.58 -18.56 33.88
CA LYS A 84 -17.66 -17.66 34.57
C LYS A 84 -16.42 -17.28 33.74
N ASP A 85 -16.10 -18.08 32.71
CA ASP A 85 -14.81 -18.00 32.02
C ASP A 85 -14.92 -17.80 30.50
N VAL A 86 -16.10 -17.46 29.97
CA VAL A 86 -16.23 -17.16 28.53
C VAL A 86 -15.77 -15.74 28.26
N LYS A 87 -14.50 -15.61 27.87
CA LYS A 87 -13.96 -14.40 27.28
C LYS A 87 -14.00 -14.55 25.77
N VAL A 88 -14.81 -13.71 25.14
CA VAL A 88 -14.82 -13.53 23.69
C VAL A 88 -13.86 -12.38 23.46
N LEU A 89 -12.62 -12.69 23.14
CA LEU A 89 -11.57 -11.69 22.94
C LEU A 89 -11.22 -11.63 21.47
N PRO A 90 -11.91 -10.86 20.60
CA PRO A 90 -11.12 -10.19 19.58
C PRO A 90 -10.09 -9.34 20.35
N HIS A 91 -8.89 -9.11 19.82
CA HIS A 91 -7.78 -8.41 20.46
C HIS A 91 -8.04 -6.98 21.05
N ALA A 92 -9.28 -6.56 21.30
CA ALA A 92 -9.61 -5.39 22.09
C ALA A 92 -10.94 -5.54 22.84
N ASP A 93 -10.95 -5.23 24.15
CA ASP A 93 -12.15 -4.88 24.93
C ASP A 93 -12.97 -3.72 24.28
N GLU A 94 -12.47 -3.13 23.19
CA GLU A 94 -13.07 -2.04 22.45
C GLU A 94 -14.05 -2.44 21.34
N LEU A 95 -13.94 -3.66 20.78
CA LEU A 95 -14.75 -4.10 19.62
C LEU A 95 -16.06 -4.77 20.04
N PHE A 96 -16.09 -5.38 21.22
CA PHE A 96 -17.26 -6.11 21.73
C PHE A 96 -17.85 -5.43 22.96
N ARG A 97 -19.06 -4.87 22.80
CA ARG A 97 -19.82 -4.28 23.90
C ARG A 97 -20.81 -5.30 24.46
N ARG A 98 -20.46 -5.89 25.60
CA ARG A 98 -21.34 -6.82 26.31
C ARG A 98 -22.61 -6.12 26.82
N ILE A 99 -23.76 -6.75 26.61
CA ILE A 99 -25.03 -6.31 27.19
C ILE A 99 -25.06 -6.71 28.67
N ARG A 100 -25.40 -5.78 29.57
CA ARG A 100 -25.33 -5.95 31.05
C ARG A 100 -26.38 -6.90 31.64
N PHE A 101 -27.19 -7.58 30.83
CA PHE A 101 -28.15 -8.56 31.30
C PHE A 101 -27.46 -9.90 31.56
N LYS A 102 -27.60 -10.43 32.78
CA LYS A 102 -27.07 -11.74 33.17
C LYS A 102 -28.05 -12.83 32.76
N PHE A 103 -27.76 -13.52 31.65
CA PHE A 103 -28.40 -14.80 31.35
C PHE A 103 -27.62 -15.93 32.04
N ARG A 104 -28.33 -16.97 32.51
CA ARG A 104 -27.69 -18.09 33.23
C ARG A 104 -26.75 -18.93 32.36
N ASP A 105 -27.11 -19.06 31.07
CA ASP A 105 -26.49 -19.98 30.09
C ASP A 105 -26.15 -19.27 28.74
N ARG A 106 -26.17 -17.93 28.70
CA ARG A 106 -25.92 -17.14 27.47
C ARG A 106 -25.11 -15.86 27.70
N VAL A 107 -24.30 -15.46 26.72
CA VAL A 107 -23.70 -14.11 26.64
C VAL A 107 -24.22 -13.40 25.40
N ALA A 108 -24.75 -12.20 25.58
CA ALA A 108 -25.17 -11.35 24.46
C ALA A 108 -24.36 -10.05 24.45
N GLY A 109 -24.06 -9.55 23.26
CA GLY A 109 -23.37 -8.27 23.07
C GLY A 109 -23.49 -7.76 21.65
N ILE A 110 -22.93 -6.57 21.44
CA ILE A 110 -22.80 -5.95 20.13
C ILE A 110 -21.32 -6.03 19.74
N LEU A 111 -21.05 -6.63 18.59
CA LEU A 111 -19.73 -6.66 17.97
C LEU A 111 -19.70 -5.59 16.88
N ASN A 112 -18.72 -4.70 16.92
CA ASN A 112 -18.53 -3.68 15.91
C ASN A 112 -17.04 -3.55 15.65
N PHE A 113 -16.62 -3.88 14.43
CA PHE A 113 -15.22 -3.85 14.01
C PHE A 113 -14.66 -2.42 13.85
N ARG A 114 -15.52 -1.40 13.99
CA ARG A 114 -15.19 0.02 13.79
C ARG A 114 -14.52 0.16 12.41
N SER A 115 -13.33 0.75 12.39
CA SER A 115 -12.51 0.99 11.20
C SER A 115 -11.59 -0.17 10.82
N TYR A 116 -11.78 -1.34 11.44
CA TYR A 116 -10.97 -2.51 11.11
C TYR A 116 -11.54 -3.17 9.85
N ALA A 117 -10.72 -3.27 8.81
CA ALA A 117 -10.95 -4.13 7.66
C ALA A 117 -9.75 -5.07 7.47
N GLY A 118 -10.05 -6.37 7.38
CA GLY A 118 -9.11 -7.43 7.13
C GLY A 118 -9.46 -8.75 7.78
N LYS A 119 -8.56 -9.73 7.63
CA LYS A 119 -8.64 -11.05 8.26
C LYS A 119 -8.54 -10.94 9.77
N SER A 120 -9.61 -11.33 10.45
CA SER A 120 -9.69 -11.38 11.91
C SER A 120 -10.05 -12.77 12.39
N PHE A 121 -10.05 -12.94 13.70
CA PHE A 121 -10.49 -14.16 14.35
C PHE A 121 -11.56 -13.83 15.38
N LEU A 122 -12.55 -14.70 15.48
CA LEU A 122 -13.48 -14.72 16.59
C LEU A 122 -12.95 -15.71 17.62
N ASP A 123 -12.21 -15.19 18.58
CA ASP A 123 -11.63 -15.99 19.66
C ASP A 123 -12.67 -16.26 20.74
N ILE A 124 -12.86 -17.54 21.04
CA ILE A 124 -13.78 -18.05 22.05
C ILE A 124 -12.97 -18.81 23.09
N GLU A 125 -12.83 -18.23 24.27
CA GLU A 125 -12.26 -18.92 25.44
C GLU A 125 -13.38 -19.68 26.17
N THR A 126 -13.20 -20.98 26.39
CA THR A 126 -14.15 -21.81 27.14
C THR A 126 -13.41 -22.68 28.17
N PRO A 127 -14.09 -23.26 29.17
CA PRO A 127 -13.46 -24.22 30.08
C PRO A 127 -12.85 -25.45 29.36
N GLY A 128 -13.25 -25.73 28.11
CA GLY A 128 -12.76 -26.82 27.28
C GLY A 128 -11.57 -26.47 26.39
N GLY A 129 -11.13 -25.21 26.37
CA GLY A 129 -10.04 -24.72 25.53
C GLY A 129 -10.36 -23.41 24.81
N HIS A 130 -9.38 -22.93 24.04
CA HIS A 130 -9.49 -21.76 23.17
C HIS A 130 -9.78 -22.20 21.74
N GLU A 131 -10.76 -21.56 21.09
CA GLU A 131 -11.14 -21.81 19.70
C GLU A 131 -11.16 -20.47 18.95
N SER A 132 -10.45 -20.37 17.83
CA SER A 132 -10.34 -19.16 17.00
C SER A 132 -10.97 -19.41 15.65
N ILE A 133 -12.12 -18.78 15.39
CA ILE A 133 -12.82 -18.95 14.10
C ILE A 133 -12.37 -17.84 13.15
N PRO A 134 -11.76 -18.16 11.99
CA PRO A 134 -11.31 -17.15 11.06
C PRO A 134 -12.50 -16.42 10.41
N ILE A 135 -12.40 -15.11 10.29
CA ILE A 135 -13.37 -14.24 9.62
C ILE A 135 -12.63 -13.20 8.77
N GLU A 136 -13.29 -12.70 7.74
CA GLU A 136 -12.82 -11.56 6.96
C GLU A 136 -13.72 -10.37 7.29
N VAL A 137 -13.15 -9.24 7.74
CA VAL A 137 -13.90 -8.00 7.91
C VAL A 137 -13.66 -7.14 6.68
N ARG A 138 -14.66 -6.99 5.84
CA ARG A 138 -14.53 -6.23 4.60
C ARG A 138 -14.65 -4.74 4.87
N SER A 139 -13.85 -3.95 4.18
CA SER A 139 -14.04 -2.51 4.15
C SER A 139 -15.33 -2.15 3.41
N LYS A 140 -16.02 -1.09 3.84
CA LYS A 140 -17.07 -0.45 3.03
C LYS A 140 -16.46 0.24 1.79
N LYS A 141 -15.14 0.41 1.75
CA LYS A 141 -14.36 1.04 0.69
C LYS A 141 -14.06 -0.03 -0.39
N ILE A 142 -14.35 0.29 -1.66
CA ILE A 142 -14.34 -0.66 -2.78
C ILE A 142 -12.94 -1.26 -3.01
N ASP A 143 -12.90 -2.57 -3.33
CA ASP A 143 -11.73 -3.32 -3.83
C ASP A 143 -10.43 -3.15 -3.02
N TYR A 144 -10.51 -2.88 -1.71
CA TYR A 144 -9.34 -2.58 -0.87
C TYR A 144 -8.18 -3.58 -1.02
N HIS A 145 -8.46 -4.88 -1.01
CA HIS A 145 -7.45 -5.94 -1.12
C HIS A 145 -6.67 -5.91 -2.45
N GLU A 146 -7.27 -5.38 -3.51
CA GLU A 146 -6.61 -5.18 -4.80
C GLU A 146 -5.98 -3.78 -4.89
N GLN A 147 -6.70 -2.76 -4.43
CA GLN A 147 -6.31 -1.36 -4.58
C GLN A 147 -5.14 -0.97 -3.67
N TYR A 148 -5.07 -1.49 -2.43
CA TYR A 148 -3.98 -1.14 -1.50
C TYR A 148 -2.61 -1.60 -1.98
N PRO A 149 -2.42 -2.89 -2.34
CA PRO A 149 -1.15 -3.31 -2.94
C PRO A 149 -0.85 -2.61 -4.26
N ALA A 150 -1.88 -2.33 -5.09
CA ALA A 150 -1.71 -1.60 -6.33
C ALA A 150 -1.22 -0.15 -6.11
N MET A 151 -1.78 0.58 -5.13
CA MET A 151 -1.32 1.92 -4.77
C MET A 151 0.14 1.91 -4.31
N LEU A 152 0.52 0.94 -3.48
CA LEU A 152 1.91 0.81 -3.02
C LEU A 152 2.87 0.44 -4.15
N ALA A 153 2.44 -0.44 -5.06
CA ALA A 153 3.23 -0.81 -6.23
C ALA A 153 3.45 0.39 -7.16
N ASP A 154 2.39 1.14 -7.46
CA ASP A 154 2.44 2.36 -8.28
C ASP A 154 3.34 3.42 -7.62
N LEU A 155 3.15 3.69 -6.33
CA LEU A 155 3.97 4.66 -5.58
C LEU A 155 5.44 4.24 -5.52
N SER A 156 5.71 2.95 -5.31
CA SER A 156 7.07 2.43 -5.33
C SER A 156 7.73 2.62 -6.69
N GLU A 157 7.00 2.37 -7.78
CA GLU A 157 7.51 2.61 -9.14
C GLU A 157 7.81 4.09 -9.38
N GLU A 158 6.91 4.99 -8.99
CA GLU A 158 7.09 6.43 -9.11
C GLU A 158 8.30 6.92 -8.32
N ILE A 159 8.42 6.53 -7.05
CA ILE A 159 9.53 6.95 -6.19
C ILE A 159 10.84 6.34 -6.68
N THR A 160 10.85 5.06 -7.09
CA THR A 160 12.03 4.43 -7.69
C THR A 160 12.47 5.20 -8.93
N SER A 161 11.54 5.54 -9.83
CA SER A 161 11.83 6.33 -11.02
C SER A 161 12.51 7.66 -10.67
N ILE A 162 11.94 8.40 -9.73
CA ILE A 162 12.49 9.70 -9.31
C ILE A 162 13.85 9.56 -8.60
N ILE A 163 14.03 8.51 -7.78
CA ILE A 163 15.30 8.18 -7.13
C ILE A 163 16.39 7.87 -8.17
N LEU A 164 16.04 7.13 -9.22
CA LEU A 164 16.98 6.77 -10.27
C LEU A 164 17.33 7.96 -11.18
N GLU A 165 16.42 8.91 -11.36
CA GLU A 165 16.63 10.15 -12.11
C GLU A 165 17.48 11.18 -11.33
N ALA A 166 17.33 11.26 -10.00
CA ALA A 166 18.17 12.10 -9.15
C ALA A 166 19.48 11.37 -8.81
N ASP A 167 20.57 11.70 -9.53
CA ASP A 167 21.95 11.24 -9.27
C ASP A 167 22.20 10.83 -7.80
N SER A 168 22.56 9.55 -7.62
CA SER A 168 22.56 8.68 -6.42
C SER A 168 22.98 9.28 -5.05
N SER A 169 23.59 10.45 -5.04
CA SER A 169 24.10 11.17 -3.86
C SER A 169 23.05 11.50 -2.78
N ILE A 170 21.77 11.61 -3.13
CA ILE A 170 20.68 11.90 -2.17
C ILE A 170 20.25 10.62 -1.42
N PHE A 171 20.35 9.46 -2.07
CA PHE A 171 19.75 8.19 -1.61
C PHE A 171 20.77 7.14 -1.15
N GLN A 172 22.06 7.45 -1.23
CA GLN A 172 23.16 6.52 -0.89
C GLN A 172 23.33 6.22 0.60
N THR A 173 22.58 6.86 1.50
CA THR A 173 22.62 6.52 2.92
C THR A 173 21.30 5.90 3.36
N PHE A 174 21.22 4.59 3.14
CA PHE A 174 20.20 3.74 3.72
C PHE A 174 20.62 3.38 5.14
N THR A 175 19.80 3.72 6.12
CA THR A 175 19.87 3.12 7.46
C THR A 175 18.46 2.58 7.73
N PRO A 176 18.29 1.27 8.02
CA PRO A 176 17.00 0.75 8.43
C PRO A 176 16.56 1.50 9.70
N SER A 177 15.42 2.19 9.65
CA SER A 177 14.80 2.74 10.86
C SER A 177 14.10 1.61 11.60
N GLY A 178 14.48 1.38 12.85
CA GLY A 178 14.07 0.22 13.66
C GLY A 178 12.78 0.39 14.46
N GLU A 179 11.82 1.18 13.99
CA GLU A 179 10.49 1.26 14.62
C GLU A 179 9.44 0.91 13.57
N ASP A 180 8.86 -0.28 13.70
CA ASP A 180 7.81 -0.81 12.82
C ASP A 180 6.45 -0.57 13.48
N ASP A 181 5.81 0.54 13.11
CA ASP A 181 4.45 0.87 13.58
C ASP A 181 3.37 0.16 12.75
N ARG A 182 3.71 -0.80 11.88
CA ARG A 182 2.74 -1.50 11.01
C ARG A 182 1.94 -2.53 11.80
N THR A 183 0.69 -2.68 11.38
CA THR A 183 -0.13 -3.77 11.87
C THR A 183 0.28 -5.07 11.17
N LEU A 184 0.25 -6.18 11.89
CA LEU A 184 0.51 -7.52 11.36
C LEU A 184 -0.25 -7.82 10.06
N TYR A 185 -1.45 -7.26 9.92
CA TYR A 185 -2.29 -7.42 8.75
C TYR A 185 -1.81 -6.65 7.51
N GLU A 186 -1.32 -5.42 7.66
CA GLU A 186 -0.73 -4.65 6.54
C GLU A 186 0.51 -5.36 5.99
N ASP A 187 1.33 -5.85 6.90
CA ASP A 187 2.52 -6.62 6.58
C ASP A 187 2.18 -7.92 5.84
N PHE A 188 1.13 -8.59 6.30
CA PHE A 188 0.61 -9.79 5.67
C PHE A 188 0.07 -9.53 4.25
N LEU A 189 -0.69 -8.46 4.03
CA LEU A 189 -1.21 -8.10 2.68
C LEU A 189 -0.10 -7.81 1.68
N LEU A 190 0.97 -7.17 2.14
CA LEU A 190 2.16 -6.94 1.32
C LEU A 190 2.80 -8.25 0.91
N LEU A 191 2.96 -9.19 1.85
CA LEU A 191 3.48 -10.52 1.56
C LEU A 191 2.55 -11.27 0.59
N GLU A 192 1.24 -11.26 0.81
CA GLU A 192 0.27 -11.85 -0.13
C GLU A 192 0.38 -11.28 -1.53
N TYR A 193 0.62 -9.98 -1.67
CA TYR A 193 0.89 -9.37 -2.97
C TYR A 193 2.23 -9.84 -3.54
N LEU A 194 3.31 -9.82 -2.76
CA LEU A 194 4.65 -10.24 -3.22
C LEU A 194 4.67 -11.69 -3.70
N PHE A 195 4.01 -12.60 -2.98
CA PHE A 195 3.99 -14.04 -3.24
C PHE A 195 2.92 -14.49 -4.25
N ARG A 196 2.24 -13.55 -4.94
CA ARG A 196 1.44 -13.92 -6.11
C ARG A 196 2.35 -14.56 -7.17
N PRO A 197 1.91 -15.60 -7.90
CA PRO A 197 2.74 -16.30 -8.88
C PRO A 197 3.42 -15.38 -9.91
N GLU A 198 2.73 -14.33 -10.33
CA GLU A 198 3.20 -13.33 -11.30
C GLU A 198 4.26 -12.35 -10.76
N ASN A 199 4.48 -12.31 -9.44
CA ASN A 199 5.31 -11.32 -8.77
C ASN A 199 6.70 -11.86 -8.39
N LEU A 200 7.03 -11.96 -7.09
CA LEU A 200 8.32 -12.41 -6.60
C LEU A 200 8.69 -13.81 -7.13
N PRO A 201 7.79 -14.80 -7.18
CA PRO A 201 8.11 -16.13 -7.70
C PRO A 201 8.59 -16.09 -9.16
N ALA A 202 7.86 -15.40 -10.04
CA ALA A 202 8.25 -15.23 -11.44
C ALA A 202 9.57 -14.44 -11.59
N ALA A 203 9.77 -13.39 -10.79
CA ALA A 203 11.02 -12.61 -10.80
C ALA A 203 12.21 -13.46 -10.37
N ALA A 204 12.04 -14.26 -9.31
CA ALA A 204 13.05 -15.17 -8.79
C ALA A 204 13.38 -16.30 -9.77
N GLU A 205 12.38 -16.87 -10.45
CA GLU A 205 12.59 -17.88 -11.50
C GLU A 205 13.46 -17.32 -12.64
N ARG A 206 13.19 -16.09 -13.09
CA ARG A 206 14.01 -15.42 -14.12
C ARG A 206 15.47 -15.24 -13.68
N ILE A 207 15.69 -14.82 -12.43
CA ILE A 207 17.05 -14.68 -11.88
C ILE A 207 17.72 -16.05 -11.78
N ASN A 208 17.04 -17.06 -11.25
CA ASN A 208 17.60 -18.40 -11.09
C ASN A 208 17.96 -19.06 -12.42
N HIS A 209 17.18 -18.82 -13.48
CA HIS A 209 17.48 -19.32 -14.82
C HIS A 209 18.66 -18.58 -15.47
N SER A 210 18.84 -17.28 -15.18
CA SER A 210 19.86 -16.46 -15.81
C SER A 210 20.40 -15.39 -14.84
N PHE A 211 21.14 -15.83 -13.82
CA PHE A 211 21.76 -14.89 -12.88
C PHE A 211 22.89 -14.09 -13.56
N TYR A 212 23.23 -12.95 -13.00
CA TYR A 212 24.34 -12.12 -13.48
C TYR A 212 25.67 -12.66 -12.98
N SER A 213 26.60 -12.96 -13.88
CA SER A 213 27.96 -13.37 -13.53
C SER A 213 28.94 -12.20 -13.72
N GLY A 214 29.77 -11.99 -12.70
CA GLY A 214 30.91 -11.09 -12.76
C GLY A 214 32.19 -11.84 -13.12
N LEU A 215 33.28 -11.10 -13.27
CA LEU A 215 34.62 -11.68 -13.47
C LEU A 215 35.47 -11.43 -12.22
N LYS A 216 35.91 -12.51 -11.58
CA LYS A 216 36.85 -12.48 -10.46
C LYS A 216 38.27 -12.59 -11.00
N ARG A 217 39.14 -11.67 -10.57
CA ARG A 217 40.57 -11.75 -10.82
C ARG A 217 41.19 -12.77 -9.86
N GLU A 218 41.80 -13.81 -10.41
CA GLU A 218 42.62 -14.77 -9.66
C GLU A 218 44.06 -14.68 -10.16
N VAL A 219 45.00 -14.41 -9.25
CA VAL A 219 46.42 -14.39 -9.56
C VAL A 219 47.03 -15.68 -9.06
N GLN A 220 47.64 -16.44 -9.96
CA GLN A 220 48.34 -17.69 -9.65
C GLN A 220 49.80 -17.60 -10.10
N VAL A 221 50.72 -17.99 -9.23
CA VAL A 221 52.14 -18.04 -9.57
C VAL A 221 52.41 -19.32 -10.37
N VAL A 222 52.79 -19.17 -11.64
CA VAL A 222 53.07 -20.29 -12.56
C VAL A 222 54.50 -20.18 -13.10
N PRO A 223 55.12 -21.29 -13.55
CA PRO A 223 56.41 -21.22 -14.23
C PRO A 223 56.37 -20.24 -15.41
N ALA A 224 57.42 -19.44 -15.58
CA ALA A 224 57.46 -18.33 -16.54
C ALA A 224 57.17 -18.77 -17.99
N GLY A 225 57.53 -20.01 -18.36
CA GLY A 225 57.24 -20.57 -19.69
C GLY A 225 55.78 -20.98 -19.94
N LEU A 226 54.94 -20.99 -18.91
CA LEU A 226 53.50 -21.33 -18.99
C LEU A 226 52.60 -20.11 -18.83
N ALA A 227 53.14 -18.96 -18.43
CA ALA A 227 52.37 -17.75 -18.20
C ALA A 227 51.84 -17.17 -19.53
N SER A 228 50.52 -17.02 -19.64
CA SER A 228 49.87 -16.43 -20.82
C SER A 228 49.63 -14.92 -20.67
N VAL A 229 49.08 -14.50 -19.54
CA VAL A 229 48.81 -13.10 -19.20
C VAL A 229 49.36 -12.82 -17.80
N VAL A 230 50.30 -11.89 -17.70
CA VAL A 230 50.97 -11.56 -16.44
C VAL A 230 50.22 -10.44 -15.72
N ASP A 231 50.00 -10.59 -14.41
CA ASP A 231 49.43 -9.54 -13.57
C ASP A 231 50.51 -8.50 -13.18
N PRO A 232 50.36 -7.21 -13.54
CA PRO A 232 51.36 -6.19 -13.23
C PRO A 232 51.53 -5.91 -11.72
N ASN A 233 50.47 -6.09 -10.94
CA ASN A 233 50.50 -5.82 -9.50
C ASN A 233 51.22 -6.94 -8.74
N GLY A 234 50.93 -8.20 -9.07
CA GLY A 234 51.62 -9.36 -8.49
C GLY A 234 53.09 -9.49 -8.89
N LEU A 235 53.54 -8.77 -9.93
CA LEU A 235 54.93 -8.78 -10.38
C LEU A 235 55.89 -8.22 -9.32
N VAL A 236 55.44 -7.24 -8.54
CA VAL A 236 56.22 -6.65 -7.44
C VAL A 236 56.48 -7.68 -6.35
N ASP A 237 55.47 -8.48 -6.00
CA ASP A 237 55.59 -9.53 -4.98
C ASP A 237 56.53 -10.65 -5.43
N VAL A 238 56.44 -11.06 -6.70
CA VAL A 238 57.29 -12.10 -7.29
C VAL A 238 58.75 -11.65 -7.42
N LEU A 239 59.01 -10.39 -7.80
CA LEU A 239 60.37 -9.85 -7.87
C LEU A 239 61.01 -9.64 -6.49
N SER A 240 60.19 -9.49 -5.45
CA SER A 240 60.65 -9.32 -4.07
C SER A 240 60.96 -10.64 -3.37
N ASP A 241 60.53 -11.78 -3.95
CA ASP A 241 60.80 -13.12 -3.43
C ASP A 241 62.05 -13.75 -4.10
N PRO A 242 63.15 -13.96 -3.35
CA PRO A 242 64.36 -14.59 -3.87
C PRO A 242 64.13 -16.01 -4.43
N ALA A 243 63.10 -16.72 -3.97
CA ALA A 243 62.77 -18.06 -4.47
C ALA A 243 62.18 -18.05 -5.89
N SER A 244 61.74 -16.89 -6.37
CA SER A 244 61.18 -16.71 -7.71
C SER A 244 62.23 -16.43 -8.79
N MET A 245 63.51 -16.35 -8.43
CA MET A 245 64.64 -16.20 -9.35
C MET A 245 65.55 -17.44 -9.33
N ASP A 246 66.23 -17.71 -10.45
CA ASP A 246 67.32 -18.68 -10.48
C ASP A 246 68.67 -18.07 -10.04
N ALA A 247 69.70 -18.92 -9.95
CA ALA A 247 71.04 -18.49 -9.54
C ALA A 247 71.70 -17.51 -10.53
N ASP A 248 71.19 -17.42 -11.76
CA ASP A 248 71.66 -16.54 -12.83
C ASP A 248 70.84 -15.23 -12.91
N GLY A 249 69.83 -15.07 -12.05
CA GLY A 249 68.97 -13.88 -11.97
C GLY A 249 67.77 -13.89 -12.93
N ASN A 250 67.44 -15.02 -13.57
CA ASN A 250 66.25 -15.14 -14.41
C ASN A 250 65.01 -15.44 -13.57
N ILE A 251 63.88 -14.87 -13.96
CA ILE A 251 62.59 -15.08 -13.32
C ILE A 251 62.09 -16.49 -13.63
N ARG A 252 61.90 -17.32 -12.60
CA ARG A 252 61.39 -18.70 -12.72
C ARG A 252 59.88 -18.77 -12.76
N ASN A 253 59.22 -17.93 -11.98
CA ASN A 253 57.77 -17.93 -11.87
C ASN A 253 57.22 -16.55 -12.18
N LEU A 254 56.05 -16.49 -12.82
CA LEU A 254 55.33 -15.26 -13.11
C LEU A 254 53.92 -15.32 -12.51
N PRO A 255 53.39 -14.18 -12.04
CA PRO A 255 52.01 -14.10 -11.57
C PRO A 255 51.10 -14.08 -12.80
N GLN A 256 50.41 -15.18 -13.07
CA GLN A 256 49.41 -15.26 -14.14
C GLN A 256 48.06 -14.74 -13.64
N LEU A 257 47.46 -13.83 -14.42
CA LEU A 257 46.10 -13.36 -14.22
C LEU A 257 45.12 -14.29 -14.93
N ASN A 258 44.21 -14.88 -14.17
CA ASN A 258 43.04 -15.60 -14.69
C ASN A 258 41.77 -14.81 -14.34
N LEU A 259 40.84 -14.74 -15.29
CA LEU A 259 39.50 -14.20 -15.07
C LEU A 259 38.53 -15.38 -15.00
N ARG A 260 37.92 -15.58 -13.84
CA ARG A 260 36.93 -16.63 -13.61
C ARG A 260 35.55 -16.00 -13.44
N GLU A 261 34.54 -16.59 -14.07
CA GLU A 261 33.16 -16.19 -13.81
C GLU A 261 32.78 -16.50 -12.36
N THR A 262 32.12 -15.54 -11.73
CA THR A 262 31.64 -15.68 -10.36
C THR A 262 30.20 -15.17 -10.26
N PRO A 263 29.32 -15.85 -9.51
CA PRO A 263 28.03 -15.29 -9.16
C PRO A 263 28.16 -14.16 -8.13
N ASP A 264 29.33 -13.96 -7.52
CA ASP A 264 29.54 -12.95 -6.49
C ASP A 264 29.60 -11.53 -7.06
N THR A 265 28.44 -10.97 -7.36
CA THR A 265 28.24 -9.61 -7.91
C THR A 265 27.45 -8.75 -6.93
N PRO A 266 27.61 -7.41 -6.92
CA PRO A 266 26.82 -6.54 -6.05
C PRO A 266 25.30 -6.77 -6.18
N GLU A 267 24.82 -7.07 -7.38
CA GLU A 267 23.41 -7.31 -7.68
C GLU A 267 22.91 -8.62 -7.08
N ASN A 268 23.72 -9.67 -7.13
CA ASN A 268 23.38 -10.96 -6.52
C ASN A 268 23.47 -10.91 -5.00
N ARG A 269 24.44 -10.17 -4.45
CA ARG A 269 24.51 -9.89 -3.00
C ARG A 269 23.27 -9.15 -2.53
N PHE A 270 22.76 -8.20 -3.32
CA PHE A 270 21.50 -7.53 -3.02
C PHE A 270 20.30 -8.48 -3.08
N TYR A 271 20.20 -9.33 -4.11
CA TYR A 271 19.12 -10.31 -4.20
C TYR A 271 19.11 -11.27 -2.99
N ARG A 272 20.28 -11.78 -2.61
CA ARG A 272 20.44 -12.62 -1.41
C ARG A 272 20.00 -11.87 -0.14
N TYR A 273 20.51 -10.65 0.05
CA TYR A 273 20.14 -9.81 1.19
C TYR A 273 18.64 -9.53 1.27
N PHE A 274 17.98 -9.30 0.13
CA PHE A 274 16.53 -9.09 0.07
C PHE A 274 15.77 -10.33 0.53
N LEU A 275 16.16 -11.52 0.09
CA LEU A 275 15.54 -12.78 0.51
C LEU A 275 15.75 -13.05 2.02
N GLU A 276 16.97 -12.82 2.53
CA GLU A 276 17.28 -12.93 3.96
C GLU A 276 16.45 -11.93 4.80
N SER A 277 16.31 -10.69 4.32
CA SER A 277 15.48 -9.68 4.98
C SER A 277 13.98 -10.03 4.96
N LEU A 278 13.52 -10.71 3.90
CA LEU A 278 12.16 -11.24 3.81
C LEU A 278 11.93 -12.37 4.81
N GLU A 279 12.87 -13.31 4.90
CA GLU A 279 12.85 -14.42 5.87
C GLU A 279 12.73 -13.90 7.30
N ASP A 280 13.63 -12.99 7.69
CA ASP A 280 13.64 -12.37 9.02
C ASP A 280 12.30 -11.71 9.36
N ARG A 281 11.70 -11.03 8.39
CA ARG A 281 10.41 -10.36 8.58
C ARG A 281 9.24 -11.35 8.69
N ILE A 282 9.20 -12.37 7.84
CA ILE A 282 8.16 -13.42 7.90
C ILE A 282 8.24 -14.14 9.26
N LEU A 283 9.45 -14.44 9.74
CA LEU A 283 9.65 -15.03 11.07
C LEU A 283 9.13 -14.13 12.20
N SER A 284 9.45 -12.83 12.16
CA SER A 284 8.96 -11.87 13.16
C SER A 284 7.42 -11.75 13.16
N LEU A 285 6.80 -11.80 11.97
CA LEU A 285 5.34 -11.79 11.84
C LEU A 285 4.72 -13.09 12.31
N HIS A 286 5.36 -14.24 12.03
CA HIS A 286 4.90 -15.55 12.48
C HIS A 286 4.94 -15.66 14.00
N GLU A 287 5.94 -15.08 14.67
CA GLU A 287 6.01 -15.05 16.14
C GLU A 287 4.85 -14.26 16.77
N SER A 288 4.39 -13.19 16.11
CA SER A 288 3.32 -12.31 16.60
C SER A 288 1.93 -12.69 16.09
N ALA A 289 1.82 -13.55 15.07
CA ALA A 289 0.55 -13.95 14.47
C ALA A 289 -0.26 -14.88 15.37
N PRO A 290 -1.59 -14.68 15.51
CA PRO A 290 -2.46 -15.68 16.12
C PRO A 290 -2.52 -16.95 15.25
N GLU A 291 -2.90 -18.08 15.86
CA GLU A 291 -3.09 -19.35 15.15
C GLU A 291 -4.21 -19.24 14.09
N GLY A 292 -4.01 -19.88 12.94
CA GLY A 292 -4.96 -19.91 11.82
C GLY A 292 -4.38 -19.40 10.51
N TYR A 293 -5.25 -19.00 9.58
CA TYR A 293 -4.89 -18.75 8.17
C TYR A 293 -3.66 -17.85 7.96
N ILE A 294 -3.52 -16.75 8.73
CA ILE A 294 -2.38 -15.83 8.57
C ILE A 294 -1.08 -16.55 8.90
N ARG A 295 -1.04 -17.28 10.02
CA ARG A 295 0.12 -18.07 10.44
C ARG A 295 0.43 -19.18 9.42
N ASP A 296 -0.59 -19.90 8.94
CA ASP A 296 -0.43 -20.95 7.91
C ASP A 296 0.12 -20.38 6.59
N SER A 297 -0.35 -19.20 6.19
CA SER A 297 0.12 -18.52 4.98
C SER A 297 1.55 -18.00 5.13
N LEU A 298 1.90 -17.47 6.31
CA LEU A 298 3.27 -17.07 6.63
C LEU A 298 4.22 -18.28 6.59
N GLU A 299 3.79 -19.46 7.03
CA GLU A 299 4.56 -20.70 6.86
C GLU A 299 4.78 -21.03 5.38
N GLY A 300 3.73 -20.94 4.56
CA GLY A 300 3.85 -21.13 3.11
C GLY A 300 4.83 -20.14 2.46
N PHE A 301 4.77 -18.85 2.83
CA PHE A 301 5.72 -17.84 2.36
C PHE A 301 7.15 -18.11 2.82
N LEU A 302 7.32 -18.56 4.07
CA LEU A 302 8.61 -18.92 4.62
C LEU A 302 9.24 -20.11 3.87
N ASP A 303 8.45 -21.14 3.57
CA ASP A 303 8.88 -22.29 2.77
C ASP A 303 9.34 -21.88 1.37
N GLU A 304 8.62 -20.93 0.75
CA GLU A 304 8.98 -20.41 -0.57
C GLU A 304 10.27 -19.60 -0.55
N VAL A 305 10.48 -18.72 0.45
CA VAL A 305 11.75 -17.98 0.62
C VAL A 305 12.91 -18.94 0.86
N ASN A 306 12.71 -19.94 1.71
CA ASN A 306 13.72 -20.97 1.99
C ASN A 306 14.10 -21.75 0.72
N LEU A 307 13.12 -22.08 -0.11
CA LEU A 307 13.38 -22.70 -1.41
C LEU A 307 14.24 -21.79 -2.30
N LEU A 308 13.96 -20.49 -2.36
CA LEU A 308 14.74 -19.52 -3.14
C LEU A 308 16.17 -19.37 -2.61
N LEU A 309 16.35 -19.26 -1.30
CA LEU A 309 17.67 -19.19 -0.65
C LEU A 309 18.50 -20.46 -0.83
N SER A 310 17.86 -21.61 -1.03
CA SER A 310 18.54 -22.89 -1.26
C SER A 310 19.20 -23.04 -2.64
N ALA A 311 19.04 -22.06 -3.53
CA ALA A 311 19.62 -22.11 -4.86
C ALA A 311 21.16 -22.23 -4.81
N GLY A 312 21.70 -23.29 -5.41
CA GLY A 312 23.13 -23.65 -5.24
C GLY A 312 24.12 -22.55 -5.65
N TRP A 313 23.75 -21.67 -6.59
CA TRP A 313 24.61 -20.56 -7.02
C TRP A 313 24.69 -19.42 -5.97
N LEU A 314 23.72 -19.29 -5.07
CA LEU A 314 23.72 -18.31 -3.98
C LEU A 314 24.74 -18.65 -2.89
N MET A 315 25.14 -19.91 -2.76
CA MET A 315 26.16 -20.34 -1.79
C MET A 315 27.52 -19.66 -2.03
N ASP A 316 27.80 -19.31 -3.29
CA ASP A 316 29.04 -18.64 -3.71
C ASP A 316 28.91 -17.09 -3.72
N VAL A 317 27.80 -16.53 -3.25
CA VAL A 317 27.54 -15.09 -3.20
C VAL A 317 27.84 -14.54 -1.80
N GLY A 318 28.62 -13.45 -1.71
CA GLY A 318 28.98 -12.83 -0.44
C GLY A 318 27.87 -11.98 0.19
N GLU A 319 28.21 -11.28 1.27
CA GLU A 319 27.30 -10.36 1.96
C GLU A 319 27.21 -8.99 1.26
N LEU A 320 26.03 -8.37 1.33
CA LEU A 320 25.81 -7.00 0.86
C LEU A 320 26.51 -6.00 1.80
N GLN A 321 27.40 -5.18 1.23
CA GLN A 321 28.10 -4.13 1.98
C GLN A 321 27.50 -2.74 1.72
N VAL A 322 27.10 -2.49 0.46
CA VAL A 322 26.53 -1.23 0.00
C VAL A 322 25.47 -1.53 -1.06
N LEU A 323 24.33 -0.84 -1.00
CA LEU A 323 23.25 -0.96 -1.97
C LEU A 323 23.71 -0.44 -3.36
N PRO A 324 23.76 -1.28 -4.41
CA PRO A 324 24.33 -0.89 -5.71
C PRO A 324 23.29 -0.21 -6.61
N LEU A 325 22.70 0.90 -6.14
CA LEU A 325 21.64 1.62 -6.88
C LEU A 325 22.07 2.16 -8.24
N ASN A 326 23.38 2.30 -8.48
CA ASN A 326 23.95 2.71 -9.76
C ASN A 326 24.15 1.54 -10.75
N SER A 327 23.86 0.30 -10.34
CA SER A 327 23.98 -0.86 -11.22
C SER A 327 22.94 -0.84 -12.34
N GLN A 328 23.42 -0.89 -13.59
CA GLN A 328 22.54 -1.02 -14.76
C GLN A 328 21.83 -2.38 -14.80
N VAL A 329 22.44 -3.42 -14.25
CA VAL A 329 21.82 -4.75 -14.17
C VAL A 329 20.64 -4.69 -13.21
N LEU A 330 20.84 -4.12 -12.02
CA LEU A 330 19.79 -3.98 -11.02
C LEU A 330 18.64 -3.07 -11.50
N GLN A 331 18.95 -2.02 -12.25
CA GLN A 331 17.95 -1.07 -12.75
C GLN A 331 17.16 -1.57 -13.96
N LYS A 332 17.77 -2.36 -14.87
CA LYS A 332 17.18 -2.62 -16.20
C LYS A 332 16.91 -4.09 -16.49
N ARG A 333 17.67 -5.01 -15.90
CA ARG A 333 17.50 -6.45 -16.18
C ARG A 333 16.21 -6.95 -15.53
N GLU A 334 15.38 -7.63 -16.31
CA GLU A 334 14.16 -8.29 -15.82
C GLU A 334 14.50 -9.29 -14.70
N GLY A 335 13.60 -9.49 -13.73
CA GLY A 335 13.91 -10.19 -12.50
C GLY A 335 14.60 -9.28 -11.48
N TYR A 336 15.81 -8.80 -11.75
CA TYR A 336 16.56 -7.93 -10.82
C TYR A 336 15.86 -6.60 -10.57
N ARG A 337 15.35 -5.97 -11.63
CA ARG A 337 14.54 -4.75 -11.54
C ARG A 337 13.26 -4.99 -10.74
N ASP A 338 12.63 -6.14 -10.89
CA ASP A 338 11.40 -6.49 -10.18
C ASP A 338 11.68 -6.67 -8.69
N VAL A 339 12.75 -7.40 -8.34
CA VAL A 339 13.24 -7.52 -6.95
C VAL A 339 13.56 -6.16 -6.34
N LEU A 340 14.24 -5.27 -7.07
CA LEU A 340 14.50 -3.91 -6.60
C LEU A 340 13.18 -3.16 -6.31
N ARG A 341 12.17 -3.31 -7.16
CA ARG A 341 10.83 -2.73 -6.92
C ARG A 341 10.16 -3.33 -5.69
N TYR A 342 10.21 -4.65 -5.49
CA TYR A 342 9.64 -5.31 -4.31
C TYR A 342 10.36 -4.90 -3.02
N PHE A 343 11.69 -4.76 -3.07
CA PHE A 343 12.46 -4.19 -1.96
C PHE A 343 11.96 -2.80 -1.61
N PHE A 344 11.77 -1.93 -2.60
CA PHE A 344 11.18 -0.61 -2.35
C PHE A 344 9.72 -0.67 -1.90
N ILE A 345 8.89 -1.62 -2.33
CA ILE A 345 7.52 -1.74 -1.80
C ILE A 345 7.56 -2.02 -0.29
N LEU A 346 8.43 -2.94 0.14
CA LEU A 346 8.59 -3.28 1.56
C LEU A 346 9.23 -2.15 2.38
N ASP A 347 10.26 -1.51 1.83
CA ASP A 347 11.00 -0.42 2.47
C ASP A 347 10.23 0.91 2.47
N LEU A 348 9.51 1.22 1.40
CA LEU A 348 8.69 2.43 1.32
C LEU A 348 7.48 2.31 2.25
N ALA A 349 6.90 1.11 2.37
CA ALA A 349 5.91 0.82 3.41
C ALA A 349 6.48 1.01 4.83
N LEU A 350 7.78 0.76 5.04
CA LEU A 350 8.50 1.05 6.30
C LEU A 350 8.76 2.56 6.50
N ARG A 351 8.96 3.33 5.43
CA ARG A 351 9.35 4.75 5.47
C ARG A 351 8.19 5.74 5.56
N PHE A 352 6.97 5.34 5.21
CA PHE A 352 5.77 6.15 5.41
C PHE A 352 5.23 6.08 6.86
N THR A 353 6.06 5.67 7.81
CA THR A 353 5.80 5.78 9.24
C THR A 353 5.81 7.26 9.65
N TRP A 354 4.63 7.88 9.59
CA TRP A 354 4.39 9.26 10.01
C TRP A 354 4.38 9.37 11.54
N GLU A 355 5.04 10.43 12.04
CA GLU A 355 5.39 10.70 13.44
C GLU A 355 4.23 10.95 14.43
N GLU A 356 2.97 10.63 14.11
CA GLU A 356 1.86 10.96 15.02
C GLU A 356 0.80 9.87 15.19
N LEU A 357 0.97 9.20 16.33
CA LEU A 357 -0.04 8.69 17.26
C LEU A 357 -0.48 7.22 17.11
N GLU A 358 -0.06 6.43 18.09
CA GLU A 358 -0.76 5.24 18.58
C GLU A 358 -2.24 5.54 18.78
N ASP A 359 -3.09 4.83 18.05
CA ASP A 359 -4.35 4.32 18.58
C ASP A 359 -4.75 3.12 17.72
N SER A 360 -4.63 1.95 18.34
CA SER A 360 -5.05 0.66 17.83
C SER A 360 -6.40 0.78 17.10
N ILE A 361 -6.47 0.23 15.89
CA ILE A 361 -7.67 0.14 15.02
C ILE A 361 -7.99 1.40 14.20
N ARG A 362 -7.67 2.62 14.66
CA ARG A 362 -7.86 3.87 13.87
C ARG A 362 -6.74 4.16 12.87
N GLY A 363 -5.57 3.55 13.06
CA GLY A 363 -4.40 3.76 12.19
C GLY A 363 -4.63 3.33 10.74
N PHE A 364 -5.27 2.19 10.51
CA PHE A 364 -5.38 1.58 9.19
C PHE A 364 -6.19 2.41 8.18
N GLU A 365 -7.40 2.84 8.55
CA GLU A 365 -8.24 3.68 7.67
C GLU A 365 -7.61 5.03 7.34
N ARG A 366 -6.93 5.62 8.34
CA ARG A 366 -6.21 6.87 8.18
C ARG A 366 -5.03 6.67 7.21
N ARG A 367 -4.22 5.63 7.42
CA ARG A 367 -3.10 5.25 6.55
C ARG A 367 -3.55 4.99 5.12
N LEU A 368 -4.67 4.30 4.94
CA LEU A 368 -5.25 4.03 3.62
C LEU A 368 -5.70 5.31 2.91
N SER A 369 -6.33 6.22 3.64
CA SER A 369 -6.75 7.52 3.09
C SER A 369 -5.53 8.38 2.73
N GLU A 370 -4.50 8.40 3.59
CA GLU A 370 -3.23 9.09 3.34
C GLU A 370 -2.47 8.46 2.16
N LEU A 371 -2.43 7.14 2.05
CA LEU A 371 -1.82 6.42 0.93
C LEU A 371 -2.49 6.81 -0.40
N TYR A 372 -3.82 6.84 -0.41
CA TYR A 372 -4.58 7.28 -1.58
C TYR A 372 -4.32 8.76 -1.92
N GLU A 373 -4.17 9.62 -0.91
CA GLU A 373 -3.78 11.02 -1.10
C GLU A 373 -2.39 11.13 -1.75
N TYR A 374 -1.40 10.36 -1.30
CA TYR A 374 -0.08 10.34 -1.94
C TYR A 374 -0.13 9.80 -3.35
N TRP A 375 -0.89 8.74 -3.57
CA TRP A 375 -1.05 8.15 -4.90
C TRP A 375 -1.70 9.17 -5.87
N CYS A 376 -2.75 9.86 -5.45
CA CYS A 376 -3.38 10.93 -6.23
C CYS A 376 -2.41 12.09 -6.52
N TYR A 377 -1.56 12.47 -5.55
CA TYR A 377 -0.54 13.51 -5.74
C TYR A 377 0.38 13.21 -6.93
N PHE A 378 0.95 12.00 -6.97
CA PHE A 378 1.83 11.61 -8.07
C PHE A 378 1.07 11.48 -9.40
N ARG A 379 -0.20 11.05 -9.38
CA ARG A 379 -1.04 11.04 -10.58
C ARG A 379 -1.26 12.45 -11.13
N ILE A 380 -1.60 13.41 -10.29
CA ILE A 380 -1.76 14.82 -10.71
C ILE A 380 -0.44 15.38 -11.23
N LEU A 381 0.69 15.08 -10.56
CA LEU A 381 2.02 15.47 -11.02
C LEU A 381 2.28 14.99 -12.45
N ARG A 382 2.10 13.68 -12.73
CA ARG A 382 2.30 13.13 -14.07
C ARG A 382 1.33 13.73 -15.10
N ILE A 383 0.08 13.96 -14.73
CA ILE A 383 -0.89 14.65 -15.59
C ILE A 383 -0.40 16.05 -15.96
N LEU A 384 0.14 16.82 -15.01
CA LEU A 384 0.67 18.15 -15.28
C LEU A 384 1.95 18.12 -16.12
N GLU A 385 2.85 17.17 -15.90
CA GLU A 385 4.02 16.97 -16.77
C GLU A 385 3.59 16.63 -18.20
N ASP A 386 2.56 15.81 -18.37
CA ASP A 386 2.01 15.44 -19.69
C ASP A 386 1.28 16.60 -20.39
N ILE A 387 0.61 17.49 -19.64
CA ILE A 387 -0.07 18.67 -20.19
C ILE A 387 0.93 19.76 -20.58
N THR A 388 1.89 20.06 -19.69
CA THR A 388 2.84 21.16 -19.89
C THR A 388 4.04 20.77 -20.75
N GLY A 389 4.37 19.48 -20.82
CA GLY A 389 5.60 18.99 -21.44
C GLY A 389 6.87 19.30 -20.63
N ASP A 390 6.73 19.91 -19.44
CA ASP A 390 7.80 20.24 -18.52
C ASP A 390 7.94 19.17 -17.43
N ARG A 391 9.18 18.85 -17.05
CA ARG A 391 9.46 17.82 -16.03
C ARG A 391 9.97 18.47 -14.76
N VAL A 392 9.40 18.06 -13.63
CA VAL A 392 9.80 18.59 -12.33
C VAL A 392 11.16 18.01 -11.94
N ASN A 393 12.01 18.84 -11.34
CA ASN A 393 13.26 18.33 -10.77
C ASN A 393 12.95 17.41 -9.57
N PRO A 394 13.45 16.16 -9.57
CA PRO A 394 13.36 15.25 -8.42
C PRO A 394 13.68 15.87 -7.05
N ARG A 395 14.60 16.85 -7.02
CA ARG A 395 15.03 17.56 -5.80
C ARG A 395 13.97 18.49 -5.21
N ASP A 396 12.99 18.91 -6.00
CA ASP A 396 11.91 19.78 -5.54
C ASP A 396 10.76 18.98 -4.93
N ILE A 397 10.64 17.70 -5.28
CA ILE A 397 9.65 16.75 -4.79
C ILE A 397 10.04 16.24 -3.39
N PHE A 398 11.32 15.92 -3.19
CA PHE A 398 11.81 15.30 -1.96
C PHE A 398 12.70 16.21 -1.13
N VAL A 399 12.47 16.23 0.19
CA VAL A 399 13.38 16.80 1.18
C VAL A 399 14.15 15.67 1.84
N ARG A 400 15.47 15.81 1.86
CA ARG A 400 16.33 15.01 2.72
C ARG A 400 16.26 15.57 4.14
N ASP A 401 15.74 14.78 5.07
CA ASP A 401 15.94 15.03 6.48
C ASP A 401 16.84 13.96 7.08
N CYS A 402 18.10 14.32 7.30
CA CYS A 402 19.16 13.44 7.78
C CYS A 402 19.34 12.18 6.92
N TRP A 403 18.63 11.11 7.29
CA TRP A 403 18.64 9.74 6.73
C TRP A 403 17.31 9.32 6.10
N ARG A 404 16.29 10.19 6.14
CA ARG A 404 14.95 9.95 5.59
C ARG A 404 14.70 10.84 4.38
N VAL A 405 14.00 10.29 3.39
CA VAL A 405 13.47 11.02 2.24
C VAL A 405 12.01 11.30 2.56
N ARG A 406 11.64 12.57 2.70
CA ARG A 406 10.25 12.98 2.91
C ARG A 406 9.76 13.72 1.68
N LEU A 407 8.50 13.49 1.30
CA LEU A 407 7.83 14.39 0.37
C LEU A 407 7.82 15.79 0.98
N ARG A 408 8.09 16.79 0.15
CA ARG A 408 8.03 18.18 0.59
C ARG A 408 6.56 18.51 0.83
N THR A 409 6.12 18.57 2.08
CA THR A 409 4.73 18.89 2.46
C THR A 409 4.63 20.31 3.02
N GLY A 410 3.54 21.00 2.69
CA GLY A 410 3.28 22.38 3.12
C GLY A 410 4.02 23.42 2.29
N ASN A 411 3.27 24.34 1.66
CA ASN A 411 3.74 25.41 0.75
C ASN A 411 4.85 25.00 -0.25
N SER A 412 5.01 23.71 -0.50
CA SER A 412 5.87 23.15 -1.53
C SER A 412 5.12 23.33 -2.84
N ILE A 413 5.71 24.11 -3.73
CA ILE A 413 5.13 24.44 -5.00
C ILE A 413 6.04 23.86 -6.06
N LEU A 414 5.55 22.85 -6.77
CA LEU A 414 6.18 22.37 -8.00
C LEU A 414 5.74 23.29 -9.12
N ARG A 415 6.68 23.78 -9.92
CA ARG A 415 6.40 24.73 -11.01
C ARG A 415 6.61 24.06 -12.35
N PHE A 416 5.77 24.44 -13.29
CA PHE A 416 5.74 24.00 -14.68
C PHE A 416 5.56 25.24 -15.56
N SER A 417 6.07 25.17 -16.79
CA SER A 417 5.85 26.22 -17.80
C SER A 417 5.06 25.70 -18.98
N MET A 418 4.02 26.43 -19.39
CA MET A 418 3.20 26.14 -20.58
C MET A 418 2.93 27.44 -21.33
N ASP A 419 3.43 27.59 -22.56
CA ASP A 419 3.18 28.74 -23.45
C ASP A 419 3.21 30.11 -22.72
N ASP A 420 4.32 30.41 -22.03
CA ASP A 420 4.57 31.62 -21.20
C ASP A 420 3.71 31.78 -19.93
N THR A 421 2.86 30.80 -19.60
CA THR A 421 2.08 30.71 -18.36
C THR A 421 2.81 29.87 -17.31
N GLU A 422 2.89 30.38 -16.08
CA GLU A 422 3.39 29.59 -14.94
C GLU A 422 2.24 28.78 -14.33
N ILE A 423 2.42 27.45 -14.33
CA ILE A 423 1.52 26.52 -13.67
C ILE A 423 2.22 25.96 -12.45
N ALA A 424 1.52 25.82 -11.34
CA ALA A 424 2.11 25.34 -10.10
C ALA A 424 1.22 24.34 -9.37
N LEU A 425 1.80 23.27 -8.84
CA LEU A 425 1.12 22.29 -7.99
C LEU A 425 1.54 22.49 -6.54
N SER A 426 0.58 22.80 -5.68
CA SER A 426 0.75 22.90 -4.23
C SER A 426 0.14 21.69 -3.54
N TYR A 427 0.93 21.00 -2.70
CA TYR A 427 0.46 19.90 -1.86
C TYR A 427 0.27 20.35 -0.40
N ASN A 428 -0.92 20.13 0.16
CA ASN A 428 -1.26 20.48 1.54
C ASN A 428 -1.05 21.98 1.85
N GLY A 429 -1.35 22.85 0.88
CA GLY A 429 -1.14 24.30 0.95
C GLY A 429 -2.12 24.99 1.90
N ARG A 430 -1.63 25.92 2.73
CA ARG A 430 -2.48 26.63 3.72
C ARG A 430 -2.90 28.01 3.20
N PHE A 431 -4.19 28.22 3.05
CA PHE A 431 -4.80 29.47 2.59
C PHE A 431 -5.28 30.29 3.80
N ALA A 432 -4.39 31.10 4.37
CA ALA A 432 -4.67 31.93 5.55
C ALA A 432 -3.84 33.22 5.54
N GLY A 433 -4.24 34.21 6.35
CA GLY A 433 -3.47 35.45 6.55
C GLY A 433 -3.87 36.58 5.61
N ASP A 434 -2.93 37.48 5.31
CA ASP A 434 -3.15 38.68 4.47
C ASP A 434 -2.38 38.59 3.13
N THR A 435 -2.40 37.41 2.51
CA THR A 435 -1.83 37.21 1.17
C THR A 435 -2.88 37.47 0.09
N PRO A 436 -2.47 37.82 -1.15
CA PRO A 436 -3.40 38.01 -2.28
C PRO A 436 -4.25 36.77 -2.61
N CYS A 437 -3.74 35.58 -2.26
CA CYS A 437 -4.37 34.29 -2.52
C CYS A 437 -4.85 33.65 -1.21
N ARG A 438 -5.54 34.40 -0.36
CA ARG A 438 -6.03 33.94 0.95
C ARG A 438 -7.47 33.44 0.89
N SER A 439 -7.89 32.74 1.94
CA SER A 439 -9.31 32.67 2.29
C SER A 439 -9.78 33.97 2.95
N TYR A 440 -10.95 34.49 2.59
CA TYR A 440 -11.50 35.70 3.21
C TYR A 440 -12.14 35.44 4.58
N SER A 441 -12.35 34.18 4.94
CA SER A 441 -13.04 33.77 6.17
C SER A 441 -12.13 32.94 7.09
N LEU A 442 -12.22 31.62 7.01
CA LEU A 442 -11.47 30.66 7.84
C LEU A 442 -10.26 30.12 7.08
N PRO A 443 -9.19 29.72 7.78
CA PRO A 443 -8.07 29.06 7.14
C PRO A 443 -8.52 27.73 6.53
N PHE A 444 -8.27 27.55 5.23
CA PHE A 444 -8.52 26.30 4.51
C PHE A 444 -7.22 25.64 4.06
N LYS A 445 -7.27 24.32 3.91
CA LYS A 445 -6.13 23.49 3.50
C LYS A 445 -6.63 22.36 2.58
N PRO A 446 -6.86 22.65 1.29
CA PRO A 446 -7.09 21.61 0.30
C PRO A 446 -5.89 20.66 0.20
N ASP A 447 -6.13 19.40 -0.15
CA ASP A 447 -5.06 18.40 -0.32
C ASP A 447 -4.15 18.81 -1.49
N TYR A 448 -4.73 19.24 -2.61
CA TYR A 448 -4.00 19.78 -3.76
C TYR A 448 -4.60 21.09 -4.25
N SER A 449 -3.74 21.95 -4.78
CA SER A 449 -4.16 23.16 -5.48
C SER A 449 -3.28 23.39 -6.69
N ILE A 450 -3.91 23.44 -7.86
CA ILE A 450 -3.27 23.83 -9.12
C ILE A 450 -3.44 25.34 -9.25
N LEU A 451 -2.31 26.02 -9.40
CA LEU A 451 -2.20 27.45 -9.57
C LEU A 451 -1.91 27.74 -11.04
N VAL A 452 -2.67 28.64 -11.65
CA VAL A 452 -2.46 29.11 -13.03
C VAL A 452 -2.26 30.62 -12.96
N ALA A 453 -1.07 31.08 -13.34
CA ALA A 453 -0.72 32.50 -13.32
C ALA A 453 -0.90 33.12 -14.72
N VAL A 454 -1.93 33.97 -14.87
CA VAL A 454 -2.26 34.66 -16.12
C VAL A 454 -2.13 36.16 -15.86
N ASP A 455 -1.24 36.83 -16.57
CA ASP A 455 -0.90 38.25 -16.38
C ASP A 455 -0.55 38.59 -14.90
N GLU A 456 -1.28 39.52 -14.26
CA GLU A 456 -1.17 39.89 -12.84
C GLU A 456 -2.15 39.11 -11.94
N CYS A 457 -2.88 38.15 -12.52
CA CYS A 457 -3.92 37.36 -11.87
C CYS A 457 -3.46 35.92 -11.61
N THR A 458 -4.04 35.30 -10.59
CA THR A 458 -3.67 33.95 -10.18
C THR A 458 -4.93 33.20 -9.83
N CYS A 459 -5.25 32.16 -10.59
CA CYS A 459 -6.45 31.35 -10.40
C CYS A 459 -6.11 30.00 -9.79
N PHE A 460 -7.07 29.44 -9.05
CA PHE A 460 -6.89 28.18 -8.33
C PHE A 460 -7.93 27.13 -8.69
N ILE A 461 -7.46 25.92 -8.96
CA ILE A 461 -8.28 24.70 -8.99
C ILE A 461 -7.90 23.86 -7.78
N HIS A 462 -8.88 23.53 -6.93
CA HIS A 462 -8.65 22.72 -5.73
C HIS A 462 -9.07 21.27 -5.94
N LEU A 463 -8.30 20.36 -5.38
CA LEU A 463 -8.56 18.92 -5.43
C LEU A 463 -8.42 18.34 -4.01
N ASP A 464 -9.29 17.41 -3.65
CA ASP A 464 -9.29 16.74 -2.33
C ASP A 464 -9.45 15.23 -2.55
N ALA A 465 -8.54 14.44 -1.99
CA ALA A 465 -8.59 12.98 -2.12
C ALA A 465 -9.49 12.38 -1.03
N LYS A 466 -10.38 11.49 -1.45
CA LYS A 466 -11.35 10.81 -0.57
C LYS A 466 -11.42 9.34 -0.93
N TYR A 467 -10.81 8.49 -0.10
CA TYR A 467 -10.83 7.05 -0.30
C TYR A 467 -12.11 6.41 0.28
N ARG A 468 -13.25 6.54 -0.44
CA ARG A 468 -14.55 5.92 -0.12
C ARG A 468 -15.35 5.62 -1.40
N SER A 469 -16.25 4.63 -1.33
CA SER A 469 -17.04 4.14 -2.48
C SER A 469 -18.34 4.91 -2.75
N THR A 470 -18.83 5.69 -1.79
CA THR A 470 -20.18 6.24 -1.85
C THR A 470 -20.18 7.68 -2.34
N VAL A 471 -20.18 7.84 -3.66
CA VAL A 471 -20.89 8.94 -4.32
C VAL A 471 -21.92 8.28 -5.21
N ARG A 472 -23.15 8.08 -4.70
CA ARG A 472 -24.28 7.65 -5.53
C ARG A 472 -25.06 8.90 -5.94
N PRO A 473 -25.20 9.21 -7.24
CA PRO A 473 -25.98 10.36 -7.70
C PRO A 473 -27.47 10.30 -7.34
N ASP A 474 -28.01 9.10 -7.14
CA ASP A 474 -29.43 8.87 -6.83
C ASP A 474 -29.85 9.43 -5.45
N ASP A 475 -28.90 9.70 -4.54
CA ASP A 475 -29.20 10.28 -3.23
C ASP A 475 -29.34 11.81 -3.26
N LEU A 476 -28.95 12.49 -4.35
CA LEU A 476 -28.97 13.95 -4.46
C LEU A 476 -30.29 14.53 -5.00
N TYR A 477 -31.19 13.68 -5.53
CA TYR A 477 -32.40 14.12 -6.25
C TYR A 477 -33.73 13.60 -5.67
N GLU A 478 -33.75 12.94 -4.50
CA GLU A 478 -35.01 12.55 -3.87
C GLU A 478 -35.55 13.65 -2.93
N SER A 479 -36.76 14.09 -3.24
CA SER A 479 -37.53 15.13 -2.53
C SER A 479 -37.60 14.91 -1.01
N ILE A 480 -37.39 16.01 -0.28
CA ILE A 480 -37.33 16.23 1.18
C ILE A 480 -38.48 15.64 2.02
N ASP A 481 -39.53 15.08 1.42
CA ASP A 481 -40.69 14.64 2.19
C ASP A 481 -40.60 13.17 2.64
N MET A 482 -40.50 13.04 3.98
CA MET A 482 -40.68 11.86 4.82
C MET A 482 -39.51 10.88 4.78
N ARG A 483 -38.65 10.84 5.82
CA ARG A 483 -37.79 9.66 6.10
C ARG A 483 -37.05 9.68 7.45
N ASP A 484 -36.64 8.47 7.87
CA ASP A 484 -36.13 8.10 9.20
C ASP A 484 -34.72 8.64 9.53
N SER A 485 -34.45 8.86 10.82
CA SER A 485 -33.28 9.55 11.37
C SER A 485 -31.91 8.88 11.16
N GLU A 486 -31.89 7.61 10.74
CA GLU A 486 -30.65 6.83 10.54
C GLU A 486 -30.13 6.98 9.09
N GLU A 487 -31.02 7.04 8.10
CA GLU A 487 -30.68 7.36 6.69
C GLU A 487 -30.22 8.81 6.52
N GLU A 488 -30.74 9.75 7.32
CA GLU A 488 -30.26 11.15 7.33
C GLU A 488 -28.79 11.27 7.75
N LEU A 489 -28.32 10.41 8.65
CA LEU A 489 -26.96 10.49 9.19
C LEU A 489 -25.95 10.02 8.12
N GLU A 490 -26.20 8.89 7.46
CA GLU A 490 -25.36 8.38 6.37
C GLU A 490 -25.34 9.30 5.15
N ARG A 491 -26.47 9.94 4.81
CA ARG A 491 -26.54 10.94 3.72
C ARG A 491 -25.84 12.26 4.07
N ARG A 492 -25.99 12.77 5.30
CA ARG A 492 -25.28 13.99 5.78
C ARG A 492 -23.76 13.87 5.73
N PHE A 493 -23.22 12.66 5.91
CA PHE A 493 -21.78 12.42 5.77
C PHE A 493 -21.29 12.39 4.31
N ARG A 494 -22.15 12.10 3.32
CA ARG A 494 -21.83 12.08 1.87
C ARG A 494 -21.97 13.47 1.22
N ASP A 495 -22.97 14.25 1.62
CA ASP A 495 -23.11 15.65 1.16
C ASP A 495 -22.05 16.58 1.76
N GLY A 496 -21.50 16.21 2.93
CA GLY A 496 -20.46 16.97 3.63
C GLY A 496 -19.22 17.25 2.79
N ASP A 497 -18.78 16.30 1.97
CA ASP A 497 -17.60 16.47 1.12
C ASP A 497 -17.87 17.46 -0.03
N VAL A 498 -19.07 17.44 -0.62
CA VAL A 498 -19.47 18.43 -1.65
C VAL A 498 -19.62 19.82 -1.05
N TYR A 499 -20.19 19.95 0.15
CA TYR A 499 -20.22 21.23 0.87
C TYR A 499 -18.83 21.77 1.20
N LYS A 500 -17.88 20.87 1.50
CA LYS A 500 -16.47 21.23 1.67
C LYS A 500 -15.89 21.80 0.37
N MET A 501 -16.24 21.23 -0.80
CA MET A 501 -15.79 21.77 -2.10
C MET A 501 -16.39 23.15 -2.38
N HIS A 502 -17.68 23.36 -2.10
CA HIS A 502 -18.27 24.71 -2.19
C HIS A 502 -17.55 25.70 -1.26
N SER A 503 -17.22 25.27 -0.04
CA SER A 503 -16.47 26.10 0.90
C SER A 503 -15.10 26.48 0.35
N TYR A 504 -14.37 25.56 -0.28
CA TYR A 504 -13.10 25.88 -0.92
C TYR A 504 -13.26 26.85 -2.09
N LYS A 505 -14.16 26.54 -3.04
CA LYS A 505 -14.39 27.36 -4.23
C LYS A 505 -14.83 28.77 -3.88
N ASP A 506 -15.72 28.93 -2.90
CA ASP A 506 -16.30 30.24 -2.58
C ASP A 506 -15.42 31.02 -1.59
N ALA A 507 -14.81 30.37 -0.59
CA ALA A 507 -14.08 31.07 0.47
C ALA A 507 -12.63 31.43 0.11
N ILE A 508 -11.96 30.63 -0.72
CA ILE A 508 -10.60 30.91 -1.19
C ILE A 508 -10.70 31.87 -2.38
N LEU A 509 -9.99 32.99 -2.30
CA LEU A 509 -10.07 34.02 -3.34
C LEU A 509 -9.46 33.49 -4.65
N ARG A 510 -10.12 33.83 -5.77
CA ARG A 510 -9.70 33.47 -7.14
C ARG A 510 -9.76 31.96 -7.44
N SER A 511 -10.52 31.20 -6.67
CA SER A 511 -10.79 29.80 -6.94
C SER A 511 -11.85 29.65 -8.03
N VAL A 512 -11.53 28.90 -9.08
CA VAL A 512 -12.42 28.66 -10.22
C VAL A 512 -13.21 27.37 -10.08
N GLY A 513 -12.69 26.40 -9.34
CA GLY A 513 -13.39 25.15 -9.05
C GLY A 513 -12.72 24.32 -7.95
N ALA A 514 -13.49 23.42 -7.36
CA ALA A 514 -13.02 22.50 -6.32
C ALA A 514 -13.63 21.10 -6.51
N TYR A 515 -12.79 20.07 -6.54
CA TYR A 515 -13.21 18.72 -6.94
C TYR A 515 -12.68 17.63 -6.00
N ILE A 516 -13.46 16.57 -5.86
CA ILE A 516 -13.09 15.38 -5.10
C ILE A 516 -12.47 14.35 -6.04
N LEU A 517 -11.36 13.72 -5.65
CA LEU A 517 -10.82 12.52 -6.27
C LEU A 517 -11.21 11.32 -5.40
N TYR A 518 -11.82 10.29 -5.99
CA TYR A 518 -12.26 9.12 -5.23
C TYR A 518 -12.22 7.83 -6.05
N PRO A 519 -12.05 6.65 -5.42
CA PRO A 519 -11.95 5.37 -6.10
C PRO A 519 -13.34 4.80 -6.49
N GLY A 520 -14.19 5.61 -7.14
CA GLY A 520 -15.51 5.20 -7.62
C GLY A 520 -15.60 5.11 -9.14
N ASP A 521 -16.83 5.07 -9.66
CA ASP A 521 -17.10 4.73 -11.07
C ASP A 521 -17.67 5.88 -11.92
N GLU A 522 -18.21 6.92 -11.28
CA GLU A 522 -19.00 7.96 -11.95
C GLU A 522 -18.40 9.34 -11.74
N ASP A 523 -18.54 10.21 -12.73
CA ASP A 523 -18.24 11.63 -12.61
C ASP A 523 -19.49 12.40 -12.19
N VAL A 524 -19.34 13.32 -11.24
CA VAL A 524 -20.43 14.18 -10.78
C VAL A 524 -19.96 15.62 -10.86
N LEU A 525 -20.55 16.42 -11.75
CA LEU A 525 -20.15 17.81 -11.98
C LEU A 525 -21.33 18.76 -11.77
N PHE A 526 -21.10 19.80 -10.97
CA PHE A 526 -22.05 20.87 -10.70
C PHE A 526 -21.49 22.18 -11.27
N SER A 527 -22.22 22.78 -12.21
CA SER A 527 -21.81 24.04 -12.84
C SER A 527 -22.66 25.19 -12.31
N GLU A 528 -22.02 26.31 -11.97
CA GLU A 528 -22.71 27.58 -11.73
C GLU A 528 -23.06 28.17 -13.11
N GLY A 529 -24.34 28.48 -13.34
CA GLY A 529 -24.82 28.85 -14.67
C GLY A 529 -24.05 30.03 -15.28
N GLY A 530 -23.26 29.76 -16.33
CA GLY A 530 -22.49 30.76 -17.08
C GLY A 530 -20.96 30.64 -17.00
N GLY A 531 -20.40 29.75 -16.18
CA GLY A 531 -18.95 29.46 -16.16
C GLY A 531 -18.55 28.36 -17.15
N GLU A 532 -17.40 28.50 -17.82
CA GLU A 532 -16.85 27.48 -18.72
C GLU A 532 -16.17 26.32 -17.98
N VAL A 533 -15.80 26.53 -16.72
CA VAL A 533 -15.30 25.51 -15.80
C VAL A 533 -16.41 25.17 -14.80
N PRO A 534 -16.74 23.89 -14.56
CA PRO A 534 -17.68 23.50 -13.51
C PRO A 534 -17.28 24.10 -12.15
N SER A 535 -18.26 24.35 -11.29
CA SER A 535 -17.98 24.98 -9.98
C SER A 535 -17.42 23.97 -9.00
N VAL A 536 -18.09 22.83 -8.84
CA VAL A 536 -17.66 21.76 -7.93
C VAL A 536 -18.00 20.40 -8.50
N GLY A 537 -17.33 19.35 -8.02
CA GLY A 537 -17.67 18.00 -8.47
C GLY A 537 -16.81 16.90 -7.86
N ALA A 538 -16.92 15.70 -8.42
CA ALA A 538 -16.16 14.52 -8.06
C ALA A 538 -15.73 13.78 -9.33
N PHE A 539 -14.46 13.36 -9.38
CA PHE A 539 -13.87 12.57 -10.45
C PHE A 539 -13.45 11.19 -9.93
N PRO A 540 -13.81 10.12 -10.64
CA PRO A 540 -13.33 8.78 -10.32
C PRO A 540 -11.84 8.68 -10.67
N LEU A 541 -11.04 8.14 -9.75
CA LEU A 541 -9.63 7.84 -9.94
C LEU A 541 -9.25 6.57 -9.17
N ARG A 542 -9.33 5.42 -9.85
CA ARG A 542 -9.15 4.09 -9.23
C ARG A 542 -7.72 3.56 -9.36
N PRO A 543 -7.10 3.12 -8.25
CA PRO A 543 -5.82 2.41 -8.29
C PRO A 543 -5.89 1.13 -9.13
N GLY A 544 -4.82 0.83 -9.89
CA GLY A 544 -4.71 -0.41 -10.68
C GLY A 544 -5.56 -0.50 -11.96
N LYS A 545 -6.59 0.33 -12.16
CA LYS A 545 -7.48 0.34 -13.36
C LYS A 545 -7.53 1.71 -14.08
N SER A 546 -6.41 2.42 -14.04
CA SER A 546 -6.42 3.89 -14.00
C SER A 546 -6.30 4.61 -15.36
N HIS A 547 -5.96 3.94 -16.46
CA HIS A 547 -5.70 4.67 -17.72
C HIS A 547 -6.91 5.42 -18.31
N VAL A 548 -8.13 4.97 -18.06
CA VAL A 548 -9.34 5.68 -18.52
C VAL A 548 -9.65 6.85 -17.59
N ASP A 549 -9.60 6.61 -16.29
CA ASP A 549 -9.86 7.60 -15.24
C ASP A 549 -8.84 8.76 -15.31
N GLU A 550 -7.55 8.44 -15.44
CA GLU A 550 -6.46 9.40 -15.66
C GLU A 550 -6.66 10.26 -16.89
N ARG A 551 -7.01 9.64 -18.03
CA ARG A 551 -7.24 10.40 -19.27
C ARG A 551 -8.40 11.38 -19.13
N ARG A 552 -9.48 10.98 -18.47
CA ARG A 552 -10.62 11.88 -18.19
C ARG A 552 -10.21 13.04 -17.30
N LEU A 553 -9.45 12.76 -16.23
CA LEU A 553 -8.95 13.79 -15.33
C LEU A 553 -7.96 14.73 -16.06
N ARG A 554 -7.06 14.19 -16.88
CA ARG A 554 -6.14 14.95 -17.74
C ARG A 554 -6.89 15.89 -18.66
N ASP A 555 -7.82 15.37 -19.46
CA ASP A 555 -8.58 16.15 -20.43
C ASP A 555 -9.44 17.22 -19.74
N PHE A 556 -9.89 16.97 -18.51
CA PHE A 556 -10.56 17.96 -17.69
C PHE A 556 -9.61 19.06 -17.20
N ILE A 557 -8.47 18.71 -16.61
CA ILE A 557 -7.48 19.67 -16.10
C ILE A 557 -6.92 20.52 -17.25
N GLU A 558 -6.61 19.91 -18.39
CA GLU A 558 -6.11 20.60 -19.60
C GLU A 558 -7.13 21.65 -20.09
N ARG A 559 -8.40 21.26 -20.23
CA ARG A 559 -9.48 22.20 -20.60
C ARG A 559 -9.66 23.31 -19.57
N ALA A 560 -9.62 22.99 -18.28
CA ALA A 560 -9.76 24.00 -17.22
C ALA A 560 -8.61 25.00 -17.25
N ILE A 561 -7.36 24.55 -17.46
CA ILE A 561 -6.19 25.44 -17.59
C ILE A 561 -6.32 26.32 -18.84
N LEU A 562 -6.65 25.75 -19.99
CA LEU A 562 -6.81 26.50 -21.24
C LEU A 562 -7.91 27.57 -21.13
N ASN A 563 -9.06 27.24 -20.54
CA ASN A 563 -10.14 28.22 -20.32
C ASN A 563 -9.71 29.36 -19.39
N ILE A 564 -8.84 29.11 -18.41
CA ILE A 564 -8.29 30.16 -17.53
C ILE A 564 -7.29 31.05 -18.28
N ILE A 565 -6.56 30.50 -19.24
CA ILE A 565 -5.58 31.25 -20.05
C ILE A 565 -6.29 32.09 -21.13
N GLU A 566 -7.36 31.56 -21.73
CA GLU A 566 -8.09 32.22 -22.82
C GLU A 566 -9.14 33.25 -22.35
N GLY A 567 -9.67 33.09 -21.13
CA GLY A 567 -10.71 33.93 -20.52
C GLY A 567 -10.17 35.09 -19.70
#